data_AF-A0A8C4PLN5-F1
#
_entry.id   AF-A0A8C4PLN5-F1
#
_cell.length_a   1.000
_cell.length_b   1.000
_cell.length_c   1.000
_cell.angle_alpha   90.00
_cell.angle_beta   90.00
_cell.angle_gamma   90.00
#
_symmetry.space_group_name_H-M   'P 1'
#
loop_
_entity.id
_entity.type
_entity.pdbx_description
1 polymer ?
#
loop_
_entity_poly.entity_id
_entity_poly.type
_entity_poly.pdbx_seq_one_letter_code
_entity_poly.pdbx_strand_id
1 'polypeptide(L)'
;MGALGVRRGLEWLLGLYFLSHVPITLFLDLQALLPRELYPLELRNLMEWYAKEFKDPLLQDPPMWFKSFLFCELVFQLPFFPFAAYAFFKG
;
A
#
# COMPACT_ATOMS: atom_id res chain seq x y z
N MET A 1 -31.20 -14.70 -9.46
CA MET A 1 -30.76 -13.84 -8.33
C MET A 1 -29.32 -14.08 -7.86
N GLY A 2 -28.64 -15.19 -8.23
CA GLY A 2 -27.26 -15.46 -7.75
C GLY A 2 -26.13 -14.61 -8.36
N ALA A 3 -26.20 -14.26 -9.65
CA ALA A 3 -25.11 -13.53 -10.32
C ALA A 3 -24.91 -12.08 -9.81
N LEU A 4 -26.01 -11.40 -9.44
CA LEU A 4 -25.97 -10.04 -8.87
C LEU A 4 -25.34 -10.02 -7.47
N GLY A 5 -25.58 -11.06 -6.66
CA GLY A 5 -24.97 -11.19 -5.34
C GLY A 5 -23.47 -11.46 -5.39
N VAL A 6 -23.03 -12.33 -6.30
CA VAL A 6 -21.59 -12.61 -6.52
C VAL A 6 -20.85 -11.37 -7.00
N ARG A 7 -21.43 -10.62 -7.94
CA ARG A 7 -20.84 -9.38 -8.45
C ARG A 7 -20.70 -8.33 -7.34
N ARG A 8 -21.74 -8.14 -6.52
CA ARG A 8 -21.68 -7.20 -5.39
C ARG A 8 -20.64 -7.64 -4.35
N GLY A 9 -20.54 -8.94 -4.07
CA GLY A 9 -19.49 -9.47 -3.18
C GLY A 9 -18.08 -9.19 -3.70
N LEU A 10 -17.84 -9.35 -5.01
CA LEU A 10 -16.56 -9.01 -5.63
C LEU A 10 -16.25 -7.51 -5.56
N GLU A 11 -17.24 -6.64 -5.78
CA GLU A 11 -17.08 -5.19 -5.66
C GLU A 11 -16.65 -4.80 -4.24
N TRP A 12 -17.26 -5.38 -3.20
CA TRP A 12 -16.83 -5.17 -1.81
C TRP A 12 -15.42 -5.68 -1.52
N LEU A 13 -15.06 -6.86 -2.03
CA LEU A 13 -13.71 -7.41 -1.88
C LEU A 13 -12.65 -6.51 -2.54
N LEU A 14 -12.94 -6.03 -3.75
CA LEU A 14 -12.07 -5.10 -4.47
C LEU A 14 -11.99 -3.75 -3.75
N GLY A 15 -13.10 -3.20 -3.27
CA GLY A 15 -13.13 -1.97 -2.49
C GLY A 15 -12.28 -2.08 -1.22
N LEU A 16 -12.39 -3.19 -0.48
CA LEU A 16 -11.57 -3.45 0.70
C LEU A 16 -10.09 -3.64 0.36
N TYR A 17 -9.80 -4.30 -0.76
CA TYR A 17 -8.43 -4.44 -1.27
C TYR A 17 -7.81 -3.06 -1.54
N PHE A 18 -8.48 -2.18 -2.29
CA PHE A 18 -7.97 -0.83 -2.55
C PHE A 18 -7.87 0.00 -1.28
N LEU A 19 -8.83 -0.13 -0.36
CA LEU A 19 -8.83 0.60 0.91
C LEU A 19 -7.67 0.18 1.81
N SER A 20 -7.38 -1.12 1.93
CA SER A 20 -6.28 -1.62 2.77
C SER A 20 -4.91 -1.26 2.22
N HIS A 21 -4.77 -1.09 0.90
CA HIS A 21 -3.51 -0.69 0.30
C HIS A 21 -3.12 0.76 0.63
N VAL A 22 -4.09 1.65 0.86
CA VAL A 22 -3.78 3.05 1.21
C VAL A 22 -2.89 3.17 2.46
N PRO A 23 -3.27 2.63 3.64
CA PRO A 23 -2.43 2.71 4.83
C PRO A 23 -1.15 1.88 4.69
N ILE A 24 -1.18 0.75 3.98
CA ILE A 24 0.02 -0.06 3.74
C ILE A 24 1.06 0.76 2.96
N THR A 25 0.68 1.34 1.82
CA THR A 25 1.60 2.15 1.03
C THR A 25 2.09 3.37 1.81
N LEU A 26 1.19 4.08 2.51
CA LEU A 26 1.57 5.26 3.30
C LEU A 26 2.57 4.94 4.41
N PHE A 27 2.30 3.90 5.19
CA PHE A 27 3.05 3.60 6.41
C PHE A 27 4.20 2.66 6.21
N LEU A 28 4.19 1.81 5.18
CA LEU A 28 5.22 0.81 4.93
C LEU A 28 6.07 1.21 3.72
N ASP A 29 5.48 1.24 2.53
CA ASP A 29 6.23 1.38 1.28
C ASP A 29 6.93 2.75 1.18
N LEU A 30 6.22 3.83 1.53
CA LEU A 30 6.77 5.19 1.45
C LEU A 30 7.91 5.46 2.44
N GLN A 31 8.13 4.62 3.47
CA GLN A 31 9.30 4.76 4.35
C GLN A 31 10.63 4.63 3.59
N ALA A 32 10.64 3.93 2.46
CA ALA A 32 11.83 3.79 1.62
C ALA A 32 12.09 5.01 0.71
N LEU A 33 11.10 5.89 0.54
CA LEU A 33 11.16 7.08 -0.31
C LEU A 33 11.22 8.39 0.48
N LEU A 34 10.45 8.48 1.57
CA LEU A 34 10.29 9.68 2.38
C LEU A 34 11.28 9.74 3.55
N PRO A 35 11.54 10.94 4.10
CA PRO A 35 12.43 11.10 5.26
C PRO A 35 11.91 10.32 6.47
N ARG A 36 12.82 9.68 7.20
CA ARG A 36 12.50 8.85 8.38
C ARG A 36 11.87 9.65 9.52
N GLU A 37 12.04 10.97 9.54
CA GLU A 37 11.49 11.87 10.56
C GLU A 37 9.96 12.02 10.46
N LEU A 38 9.38 11.72 9.29
CA LEU A 38 7.92 11.73 9.09
C LEU A 38 7.22 10.53 9.74
N TYR A 39 7.99 9.52 10.17
CA TYR A 39 7.45 8.27 10.69
C TYR A 39 7.69 8.13 12.19
N PRO A 40 6.67 7.71 12.96
CA PRO A 40 6.82 7.28 14.33
C PRO A 40 7.92 6.22 14.51
N LEU A 41 8.50 6.16 15.71
CA LEU A 41 9.56 5.20 16.02
C LEU A 41 9.07 3.75 15.87
N GLU A 42 7.81 3.49 16.21
CA GLU A 42 7.16 2.18 16.16
C GLU A 42 7.10 1.63 14.74
N LEU A 43 6.73 2.48 13.76
CA LEU A 43 6.66 2.08 12.35
C LEU A 43 8.04 1.82 11.74
N ARG A 44 9.05 2.59 12.18
CA ARG A 44 10.43 2.37 11.76
C ARG A 44 10.99 1.07 12.33
N ASN A 45 10.75 0.81 13.61
CA ASN A 45 11.15 -0.43 14.27
C ASN A 45 10.45 -1.64 13.64
N LEU A 46 9.17 -1.51 13.29
CA LEU A 46 8.43 -2.56 12.58
C LEU A 46 9.07 -2.87 11.22
N MET A 47 9.45 -1.82 10.48
CA MET A 47 10.12 -1.96 9.19
C MET A 47 11.50 -2.59 9.30
N GLU A 48 12.31 -2.16 10.26
CA GLU A 48 13.62 -2.74 10.52
C GLU A 48 13.53 -4.19 10.98
N TRP A 49 12.54 -4.53 11.83
CA TRP A 49 12.26 -5.90 12.23
C TRP A 49 11.86 -6.76 11.03
N TYR A 50 10.91 -6.29 10.20
CA TYR A 50 10.45 -7.02 9.01
C TYR A 50 11.62 -7.27 8.06
N ALA A 51 12.38 -6.22 7.72
CA ALA A 51 13.49 -6.30 6.81
C ALA A 51 14.57 -7.27 7.31
N LYS A 52 14.80 -7.34 8.63
CA LYS A 52 15.75 -8.27 9.26
C LYS A 52 15.24 -9.71 9.30
N GLU A 53 14.00 -9.91 9.73
CA GLU A 53 13.39 -11.24 9.91
C GLU A 53 13.21 -11.95 8.56
N PHE A 54 12.67 -11.24 7.57
CA PHE A 54 12.42 -11.78 6.24
C PHE A 54 13.61 -11.62 5.29
N LYS A 55 14.70 -10.98 5.74
CA LYS A 55 15.90 -10.70 4.96
C LYS A 55 15.59 -10.03 3.62
N ASP A 56 14.67 -9.07 3.64
CA ASP A 56 14.20 -8.38 2.44
C ASP A 56 15.23 -7.33 1.99
N PRO A 57 16.00 -7.57 0.92
CA PRO A 57 17.03 -6.64 0.48
C PRO A 57 16.44 -5.34 -0.07
N LEU A 58 15.19 -5.36 -0.57
CA LEU A 58 14.55 -4.18 -1.15
C LEU A 58 14.17 -3.16 -0.09
N LEU A 59 13.91 -3.59 1.14
CA LEU A 59 13.59 -2.68 2.25
C LEU A 59 14.82 -2.33 3.10
N GLN A 60 15.82 -3.22 3.17
CA GLN A 60 17.08 -2.93 3.87
C GLN A 60 17.93 -1.88 3.16
N ASP A 61 18.15 -2.07 1.86
CA ASP A 61 18.91 -1.15 1.02
C ASP A 61 18.19 -0.94 -0.32
N PRO A 62 17.12 -0.11 -0.33
CA PRO A 62 16.26 0.07 -1.49
C PRO A 62 17.05 0.61 -2.70
N PRO A 63 17.22 -0.18 -3.77
CA PRO A 63 17.96 0.25 -4.94
C PRO A 63 17.20 1.35 -5.69
N MET A 64 17.92 2.15 -6.48
CA MET A 64 17.34 3.31 -7.14
C MET A 64 16.17 2.97 -8.07
N TRP A 65 16.23 1.83 -8.78
CA TRP A 65 15.13 1.38 -9.63
C TRP A 65 13.86 1.07 -8.81
N PHE A 66 14.00 0.50 -7.62
CA PHE A 66 12.88 0.18 -6.73
C PHE A 66 12.25 1.46 -6.18
N LYS A 67 13.08 2.43 -5.77
CA LYS A 67 12.61 3.76 -5.37
C LYS A 67 11.84 4.46 -6.49
N SER A 68 12.23 4.28 -7.76
CA SER A 68 11.47 4.81 -8.90
C SER A 68 10.08 4.18 -9.01
N PHE A 69 9.93 2.89 -8.74
CA PHE A 69 8.60 2.25 -8.68
C PHE A 69 7.77 2.78 -7.51
N LEU A 70 8.34 2.87 -6.32
CA LEU A 70 7.67 3.46 -5.15
C LEU A 70 7.24 4.91 -5.38
N PHE A 71 8.05 5.68 -6.14
CA PHE A 71 7.68 7.02 -6.54
C PHE A 71 6.48 7.03 -7.51
N CYS A 72 6.45 6.12 -8.48
CA CYS A 72 5.28 5.94 -9.35
C CYS A 72 4.04 5.54 -8.52
N GLU A 73 4.20 4.68 -7.52
CA GLU A 73 3.11 4.31 -6.62
C GLU A 73 2.60 5.52 -5.84
N LEU A 74 3.50 6.34 -5.28
CA LEU A 74 3.13 7.59 -4.60
C LEU A 74 2.32 8.54 -5.50
N VAL A 75 2.78 8.74 -6.74
CA VAL A 75 2.23 9.76 -7.63
C VAL A 75 0.95 9.30 -8.34
N PHE A 76 0.85 8.03 -8.70
CA PHE A 76 -0.26 7.53 -9.51
C PHE A 76 -1.18 6.59 -8.74
N GLN A 77 -0.61 5.62 -8.03
CA GLN A 77 -1.36 4.54 -7.39
C GLN A 77 -2.06 5.00 -6.12
N LEU A 78 -1.35 5.71 -5.25
CA LEU A 78 -1.87 6.22 -3.99
C LEU A 78 -3.06 7.18 -4.16
N PRO A 79 -3.04 8.21 -5.03
CA PRO A 79 -4.22 9.04 -5.25
C PRO A 79 -5.36 8.26 -5.91
N PHE A 80 -5.07 7.24 -6.72
CA PHE A 80 -6.09 6.43 -7.39
C PHE A 80 -6.87 5.52 -6.42
N PHE A 81 -6.21 4.94 -5.42
CA PHE A 81 -6.81 3.95 -4.51
C PHE A 81 -8.08 4.44 -3.78
N PRO A 82 -8.15 5.65 -3.18
CA PRO A 82 -9.39 6.16 -2.59
C PRO A 82 -10.54 6.30 -3.60
N PHE A 83 -10.25 6.73 -4.84
CA PHE A 83 -11.28 6.84 -5.88
C PHE A 83 -11.79 5.46 -6.30
N ALA A 84 -10.88 4.50 -6.48
CA ALA A 84 -11.23 3.12 -6.79
C ALA A 84 -12.06 2.49 -5.67
N ALA A 85 -11.61 2.59 -4.41
CA ALA A 85 -12.34 2.09 -3.26
C ALA A 85 -13.75 2.68 -3.17
N TYR A 86 -13.88 4.00 -3.33
CA TYR A 86 -15.19 4.67 -3.37
C TYR A 86 -16.08 4.17 -4.51
N ALA A 87 -15.55 4.04 -5.72
CA ALA A 87 -16.30 3.56 -6.88
C ALA A 87 -16.83 2.14 -6.66
N PHE A 88 -15.99 1.24 -6.13
CA PHE A 88 -16.38 -0.15 -5.87
C PHE A 88 -17.36 -0.29 -4.69
N PHE A 89 -17.27 0.55 -3.65
CA PHE A 89 -18.26 0.54 -2.57
C PHE A 89 -19.59 1.16 -2.96
N LYS A 90 -19.59 2.13 -3.88
CA LYS A 90 -20.82 2.77 -4.37
C LYS A 90 -21.61 1.87 -5.33
N GLY A 91 -20.91 1.07 -6.14
CA GLY A 91 -21.51 0.13 -7.08
C GLY A 91 -21.87 0.73 -8.43
#